data_AF-A0A357B4N2-F1
#
_entry.id   AF-A0A357B4N2-F1
#
_cell.length_a   1.000
_cell.length_b   1.000
_cell.length_c   1.000
_cell.angle_alpha   90.00
_cell.angle_beta   90.00
_cell.angle_gamma   90.00
#
_symmetry.space_group_name_H-M   'P 1'
#
loop_
_entity.id
_entity.type
_entity.pdbx_description
1 polymer ?
#
loop_
_entity_poly.entity_id
_entity_poly.type
_entity_poly.pdbx_seq_one_letter_code
_entity_poly.pdbx_strand_id
1 'polypeptide(L)'
;LMLRPLPAGFDEAAACAAIMPEKDVDGVTPASQAAVFAGAGRGFAPCTARACMELLKYYEIPIAGKRAVVIGRSLNVGRPAAMLLMAENATVTICHSRTQDLPGTAGRADILIAAAGQAGLVGEDCFAPGQVVIDVGANWDAEAGKFTGDVDFAAAEDRVSAISPVPGGVGAVTTSVLALHVAEAAEMQETARGARGRLKIGIFIDTYFPMIDGVIMAVDNYAKYLSQYADVTVFTTMVNRDFEDRCPYRVVRCRSLPLRKEDYVVPAPDLDVEFWNELMRSELDIVHIHSPFTVGMAGRRYAKRRGIPMVATMHSQFQVDFKRALKVEPLVKLAMDEIMRVFNSADEVWVPNANAARVFAEYGGEKAAIVRSNATDLRPVQDPAASRARINALLGLGEEEIVLLFVGRLVLQKNILFIADAAAALLRKGFSRFRLLFVGAGPDEEALRSRVAEMGIEDRVLFCGRVSDRDTLADFYVRADLFVFPSFYDVNSLVQIEAASQKTATLFLDGAVTAAMGTDGVDCYFSGNSSEQYADKIIEIFSDMKAHQAVGEGAFRNIYKSWDTVIAEIIRDYRRLIRKHRMKM
;
A
#
# COMPACT_ATOMS: atom_id res chain seq x y z
N LEU A 1 12.59 2.29 -30.37
CA LEU A 1 11.80 3.03 -31.38
C LEU A 1 12.16 2.51 -32.76
N MET A 2 11.17 2.14 -33.57
CA MET A 2 11.35 1.75 -34.97
C MET A 2 10.64 2.77 -35.85
N LEU A 3 11.40 3.55 -36.63
CA LEU A 3 10.83 4.52 -37.55
C LEU A 3 10.27 3.80 -38.79
N ARG A 4 9.04 4.13 -39.17
CA ARG A 4 8.29 3.49 -40.25
C ARG A 4 7.71 4.53 -41.22
N PRO A 5 7.47 4.18 -42.49
CA PRO A 5 7.68 2.87 -43.10
C PRO A 5 9.16 2.52 -43.28
N LEU A 6 9.49 1.23 -43.31
CA LEU A 6 10.85 0.77 -43.61
C LEU A 6 11.18 0.96 -45.10
N PRO A 7 12.47 1.06 -45.48
CA PRO A 7 12.87 1.07 -46.88
C PRO A 7 12.35 -0.15 -47.65
N ALA A 8 12.15 0.01 -48.97
CA ALA A 8 11.66 -1.06 -49.82
C ALA A 8 12.55 -2.32 -49.73
N GLY A 9 11.93 -3.49 -49.55
CA GLY A 9 12.62 -4.78 -49.45
C GLY A 9 12.84 -5.30 -48.02
N PHE A 10 12.55 -4.52 -46.98
CA PHE A 10 12.58 -4.98 -45.59
C PHE A 10 11.21 -5.49 -45.12
N ASP A 11 11.20 -6.62 -44.40
CA ASP A 11 9.99 -7.17 -43.78
C ASP A 11 9.74 -6.48 -42.42
N GLU A 12 8.77 -5.55 -42.40
CA GLU A 12 8.37 -4.83 -41.19
C GLU A 12 7.85 -5.77 -40.10
N ALA A 13 7.10 -6.82 -40.45
CA ALA A 13 6.55 -7.74 -39.46
C ALA A 13 7.65 -8.53 -38.76
N ALA A 14 8.63 -9.03 -39.53
CA ALA A 14 9.80 -9.71 -38.99
C ALA A 14 10.66 -8.75 -38.13
N ALA A 15 10.86 -7.51 -38.58
CA ALA A 15 11.63 -6.52 -37.84
C ALA A 15 10.96 -6.16 -36.49
N CYS A 16 9.63 -5.94 -36.49
CA CYS A 16 8.86 -5.71 -35.27
C CYS A 16 8.94 -6.91 -34.34
N ALA A 17 8.77 -8.14 -34.84
CA ALA A 17 8.81 -9.36 -34.03
C ALA A 17 10.18 -9.63 -33.37
N ALA A 18 11.27 -9.06 -33.90
CA ALA A 18 12.61 -9.19 -33.33
C ALA A 18 12.82 -8.31 -32.07
N ILE A 19 11.95 -7.33 -31.82
CA ILE A 19 12.05 -6.48 -30.62
C ILE A 19 11.50 -7.25 -29.42
N MET A 20 12.28 -7.32 -28.34
CA MET A 20 11.81 -7.86 -27.06
C MET A 20 10.67 -6.98 -26.51
N PRO A 21 9.54 -7.54 -26.06
CA PRO A 21 8.39 -6.74 -25.59
C PRO A 21 8.75 -5.78 -24.46
N GLU A 22 9.69 -6.17 -23.59
CA GLU A 22 10.15 -5.37 -22.45
C GLU A 22 11.05 -4.19 -22.86
N LYS A 23 11.43 -4.11 -24.14
CA LYS A 23 12.19 -3.01 -24.77
C LYS A 23 11.40 -2.30 -25.86
N ASP A 24 10.17 -2.73 -26.09
CA ASP A 24 9.29 -2.22 -27.13
C ASP A 24 8.60 -0.94 -26.66
N VAL A 25 9.39 0.11 -26.51
CA VAL A 25 8.96 1.42 -25.97
C VAL A 25 7.88 2.10 -26.82
N ASP A 26 7.63 1.63 -28.04
CA ASP A 26 6.61 2.16 -28.94
C ASP A 26 5.44 1.18 -29.16
N GLY A 27 5.45 0.04 -28.46
CA GLY A 27 4.36 -0.95 -28.49
C GLY A 27 4.09 -1.57 -29.87
N VAL A 28 5.09 -1.67 -30.75
CA VAL A 28 4.90 -2.12 -32.15
C VAL A 28 4.91 -3.64 -32.31
N THR A 29 5.36 -4.38 -31.29
CA THR A 29 5.44 -5.83 -31.33
C THR A 29 4.06 -6.48 -31.18
N PRO A 30 3.82 -7.65 -31.81
CA PRO A 30 2.60 -8.42 -31.57
C PRO A 30 2.35 -8.75 -30.09
N ALA A 31 3.41 -8.94 -29.31
CA ALA A 31 3.31 -9.23 -27.88
C ALA A 31 2.82 -8.03 -27.07
N SER A 32 3.36 -6.83 -27.29
CA SER A 32 2.86 -5.59 -26.66
C SER A 32 1.40 -5.34 -27.02
N GLN A 33 1.03 -5.55 -28.29
CA GLN A 33 -0.35 -5.41 -28.76
C GLN A 33 -1.29 -6.43 -28.10
N ALA A 34 -0.87 -7.69 -28.01
CA ALA A 34 -1.62 -8.73 -27.31
C ALA A 34 -1.79 -8.42 -25.83
N ALA A 35 -0.79 -7.82 -25.19
CA ALA A 35 -0.85 -7.43 -23.78
C ALA A 35 -1.86 -6.30 -23.54
N VAL A 36 -1.89 -5.28 -24.40
CA VAL A 36 -2.93 -4.23 -24.37
C VAL A 36 -4.32 -4.85 -24.52
N PHE A 37 -4.49 -5.77 -25.47
CA PHE A 37 -5.77 -6.43 -25.69
C PHE A 37 -6.20 -7.30 -24.49
N ALA A 38 -5.27 -8.04 -23.90
CA ALA A 38 -5.53 -8.91 -22.76
C ALA A 38 -5.65 -8.17 -21.42
N GLY A 39 -5.35 -6.87 -21.37
CA GLY A 39 -5.18 -6.14 -20.10
C GLY A 39 -4.00 -6.66 -19.27
N ALA A 40 -3.01 -7.27 -19.91
CA ALA A 40 -1.83 -7.81 -19.26
C ALA A 40 -0.71 -6.76 -19.17
N GLY A 41 -0.07 -6.62 -18.01
CA GLY A 41 1.00 -5.64 -17.78
C GLY A 41 2.36 -6.00 -18.42
N ARG A 42 2.39 -6.59 -19.62
CA ARG A 42 3.62 -7.03 -20.30
C ARG A 42 3.92 -6.18 -21.54
N GLY A 43 5.03 -5.46 -21.52
CA GLY A 43 5.38 -4.52 -22.60
C GLY A 43 4.63 -3.20 -22.48
N PHE A 44 4.71 -2.36 -23.51
CA PHE A 44 4.12 -1.01 -23.50
C PHE A 44 2.98 -0.89 -24.51
N ALA A 45 1.96 -0.10 -24.17
CA ALA A 45 0.97 0.30 -25.16
C ALA A 45 1.61 1.24 -26.20
N PRO A 46 1.10 1.30 -27.44
CA PRO A 46 1.58 2.26 -28.42
C PRO A 46 1.55 3.70 -27.89
N CYS A 47 2.64 4.44 -28.11
CA CYS A 47 2.84 5.75 -27.47
C CYS A 47 1.70 6.71 -27.77
N THR A 48 1.24 6.75 -29.02
CA THR A 48 0.19 7.67 -29.46
C THR A 48 -1.17 7.31 -28.87
N ALA A 49 -1.50 6.02 -28.77
CA ALA A 49 -2.71 5.58 -28.07
C ALA A 49 -2.64 5.92 -26.58
N ARG A 50 -1.49 5.68 -25.93
CA ARG A 50 -1.28 6.02 -24.52
C ARG A 50 -1.34 7.54 -24.31
N ALA A 51 -0.83 8.34 -25.23
CA ALA A 51 -0.89 9.80 -25.18
C ALA A 51 -2.34 10.34 -25.16
N CYS A 52 -3.27 9.69 -25.87
CA CYS A 52 -4.69 10.04 -25.78
C CYS A 52 -5.23 9.84 -24.36
N MET A 53 -4.86 8.74 -23.71
CA MET A 53 -5.25 8.46 -22.32
C MET A 53 -4.62 9.43 -21.33
N GLU A 54 -3.35 9.76 -21.50
CA GLU A 54 -2.64 10.73 -20.65
C GLU A 54 -3.24 12.14 -20.78
N LEU A 55 -3.66 12.56 -21.97
CA LEU A 55 -4.38 13.82 -22.17
C LEU A 55 -5.69 13.85 -21.37
N LEU A 56 -6.53 12.80 -21.50
CA LEU A 56 -7.78 12.71 -20.75
C LEU A 56 -7.54 12.77 -19.24
N LYS A 57 -6.51 12.07 -18.75
CA LYS A 57 -6.14 12.06 -17.33
C LYS A 57 -5.61 13.40 -16.84
N TYR A 58 -4.73 14.04 -17.61
CA TYR A 58 -4.14 15.34 -17.27
C TYR A 58 -5.18 16.44 -17.15
N TYR A 59 -6.19 16.44 -18.03
CA TYR A 59 -7.30 17.39 -17.99
C TYR A 59 -8.49 16.91 -17.16
N GLU A 60 -8.32 15.85 -16.37
CA GLU A 60 -9.32 15.31 -15.44
C GLU A 60 -10.67 14.96 -16.10
N ILE A 61 -10.64 14.52 -17.36
CA ILE A 61 -11.83 14.11 -18.11
C ILE A 61 -12.27 12.71 -17.64
N PRO A 62 -13.47 12.54 -17.07
CA PRO A 62 -13.93 11.23 -16.61
C PRO A 62 -14.10 10.25 -17.77
N ILE A 63 -13.53 9.05 -17.66
CA ILE A 63 -13.60 8.00 -18.69
C ILE A 63 -14.63 6.91 -18.33
N ALA A 64 -14.68 6.50 -17.06
CA ALA A 64 -15.55 5.42 -16.61
C ALA A 64 -17.03 5.72 -16.87
N GLY A 65 -17.72 4.76 -17.49
CA GLY A 65 -19.14 4.87 -17.84
C GLY A 65 -19.46 5.77 -19.04
N LYS A 66 -18.47 6.45 -19.65
CA LYS A 66 -18.69 7.28 -20.84
C LYS A 66 -18.79 6.45 -22.11
N ARG A 67 -19.51 6.99 -23.10
CA ARG A 67 -19.53 6.47 -24.48
C ARG A 67 -18.34 7.04 -25.23
N ALA A 68 -17.37 6.19 -25.55
CA ALA A 68 -16.22 6.58 -26.34
C ALA A 68 -16.34 6.05 -27.77
N VAL A 69 -16.09 6.91 -28.75
CA VAL A 69 -15.98 6.53 -30.16
C VAL A 69 -14.55 6.71 -30.62
N VAL A 70 -13.98 5.67 -31.24
CA VAL A 70 -12.64 5.74 -31.82
C VAL A 70 -12.75 5.54 -33.33
N ILE A 71 -12.44 6.57 -34.11
CA ILE A 71 -12.43 6.53 -35.58
C ILE A 71 -11.03 6.17 -36.03
N GLY A 72 -10.82 4.95 -36.49
CA GLY A 72 -9.51 4.45 -36.91
C GLY A 72 -9.28 3.02 -36.46
N ARG A 73 -8.50 2.26 -37.24
CA ARG A 73 -8.25 0.82 -36.99
C ARG A 73 -6.79 0.41 -37.13
N SER A 74 -5.88 1.38 -37.09
CA SER A 74 -4.44 1.11 -37.09
C SER A 74 -4.02 0.39 -35.81
N LEU A 75 -2.87 -0.29 -35.87
CA LEU A 75 -2.23 -0.90 -34.71
C LEU A 75 -1.46 0.12 -33.85
N ASN A 76 -1.30 1.35 -34.34
CA ASN A 76 -0.57 2.40 -33.61
C ASN A 76 -1.50 3.25 -32.72
N VAL A 77 -2.76 3.42 -33.13
CA VAL A 77 -3.69 4.31 -32.43
C VAL A 77 -5.06 3.66 -32.26
N GLY A 78 -5.80 3.42 -33.35
CA GLY A 78 -7.23 3.13 -33.29
C GLY A 78 -7.59 1.92 -32.42
N ARG A 79 -7.07 0.73 -32.75
CA ARG A 79 -7.38 -0.49 -31.96
C ARG A 79 -6.84 -0.41 -30.53
N PRO A 80 -5.57 -0.01 -30.28
CA PRO A 80 -5.07 0.11 -28.91
C PRO A 80 -5.82 1.14 -28.07
N ALA A 81 -6.13 2.33 -28.60
CA ALA A 81 -6.85 3.37 -27.86
C ALA A 81 -8.25 2.89 -27.44
N ALA A 82 -8.94 2.16 -28.31
CA ALA A 82 -10.21 1.54 -27.97
C ALA A 82 -10.09 0.55 -26.79
N MET A 83 -9.04 -0.28 -26.78
CA MET A 83 -8.80 -1.23 -25.67
C MET A 83 -8.41 -0.53 -24.37
N LEU A 84 -7.61 0.54 -24.44
CA LEU A 84 -7.23 1.33 -23.26
C LEU A 84 -8.44 2.07 -22.64
N LEU A 85 -9.33 2.62 -23.47
CA LEU A 85 -10.60 3.21 -23.00
C LEU A 85 -11.49 2.17 -22.33
N MET A 86 -11.59 0.98 -22.92
CA MET A 86 -12.35 -0.13 -22.34
C MET A 86 -11.78 -0.56 -20.99
N ALA A 87 -10.45 -0.62 -20.85
CA ALA A 87 -9.79 -0.93 -19.58
C ALA A 87 -10.07 0.11 -18.48
N GLU A 88 -10.39 1.35 -18.86
CA GLU A 88 -10.83 2.44 -17.96
C GLU A 88 -12.37 2.49 -17.82
N ASN A 89 -13.07 1.39 -18.14
CA ASN A 89 -14.52 1.21 -18.02
C ASN A 89 -15.38 2.09 -18.94
N ALA A 90 -14.86 2.54 -20.09
CA ALA A 90 -15.69 3.19 -21.11
C ALA A 90 -16.49 2.17 -21.93
N THR A 91 -17.66 2.58 -22.42
CA THR A 91 -18.39 1.85 -23.48
C THR A 91 -17.85 2.31 -24.83
N VAL A 92 -17.15 1.43 -25.55
CA VAL A 92 -16.37 1.81 -26.74
C VAL A 92 -17.03 1.36 -28.04
N THR A 93 -17.13 2.26 -29.02
CA THR A 93 -17.51 1.95 -30.41
C THR A 93 -16.35 2.29 -31.35
N ILE A 94 -15.94 1.34 -32.19
CA ILE A 94 -14.85 1.53 -33.15
C ILE A 94 -15.44 1.82 -34.54
N CYS A 95 -15.08 2.96 -35.10
CA CYS A 95 -15.49 3.44 -36.42
C CYS A 95 -14.31 3.47 -37.39
N HIS A 96 -14.60 3.58 -38.68
CA HIS A 96 -13.60 3.71 -39.74
C HIS A 96 -14.23 4.35 -40.99
N SER A 97 -13.43 4.64 -42.03
CA SER A 97 -13.89 5.28 -43.27
C SER A 97 -15.01 4.55 -44.04
N ARG A 98 -15.31 3.28 -43.71
CA ARG A 98 -16.44 2.52 -44.28
C ARG A 98 -17.65 2.38 -43.34
N THR A 99 -17.68 3.10 -42.22
CA THR A 99 -18.83 3.12 -41.31
C THR A 99 -19.99 3.85 -42.01
N GLN A 100 -21.15 3.21 -42.14
CA GLN A 100 -22.28 3.75 -42.93
C GLN A 100 -22.83 5.07 -42.38
N ASP A 101 -23.07 5.14 -41.06
CA ASP A 101 -23.51 6.34 -40.35
C ASP A 101 -22.39 6.82 -39.40
N LEU A 102 -21.29 7.30 -39.98
CA LEU A 102 -20.18 7.84 -39.21
C LEU A 102 -20.61 9.08 -38.41
N PRO A 103 -21.29 10.09 -38.99
CA PRO A 103 -21.68 11.30 -38.25
C PRO A 103 -22.63 11.01 -37.10
N GLY A 104 -23.70 10.23 -37.33
CA GLY A 104 -24.65 9.88 -36.28
C GLY A 104 -24.05 9.03 -35.17
N THR A 105 -23.03 8.23 -35.47
CA THR A 105 -22.30 7.47 -34.44
C THR A 105 -21.34 8.36 -33.66
N ALA A 106 -20.56 9.21 -34.34
CA ALA A 106 -19.60 10.12 -33.73
C ALA A 106 -20.29 11.17 -32.84
N GLY A 107 -21.41 11.75 -33.29
CA GLY A 107 -22.17 12.75 -32.53
C GLY A 107 -22.85 12.22 -31.26
N ARG A 108 -22.91 10.89 -31.07
CA ARG A 108 -23.37 10.27 -29.82
C ARG A 108 -22.26 10.04 -28.81
N ALA A 109 -21.00 10.34 -29.14
CA ALA A 109 -19.89 10.10 -28.23
C ALA A 109 -19.78 11.18 -27.17
N ASP A 110 -19.47 10.78 -25.94
CA ASP A 110 -19.02 11.72 -24.91
C ASP A 110 -17.50 12.00 -25.10
N ILE A 111 -16.74 11.00 -25.57
CA ILE A 111 -15.33 11.09 -25.94
C ILE A 111 -15.14 10.59 -27.37
N LEU A 112 -14.53 11.39 -28.24
CA LEU A 112 -14.23 11.04 -29.64
C LEU A 112 -12.73 11.09 -29.90
N ILE A 113 -12.13 9.97 -30.30
CA ILE A 113 -10.73 9.91 -30.76
C ILE A 113 -10.72 9.74 -32.28
N ALA A 114 -10.24 10.74 -33.01
CA ALA A 114 -10.10 10.71 -34.47
C ALA A 114 -8.65 10.33 -34.85
N ALA A 115 -8.50 9.19 -35.53
CA ALA A 115 -7.22 8.60 -35.91
C ALA A 115 -7.34 7.80 -37.23
N ALA A 116 -8.10 8.34 -38.18
CA ALA A 116 -8.33 7.77 -39.49
C ALA A 116 -7.18 8.03 -40.47
N GLY A 117 -6.41 9.10 -40.28
CA GLY A 117 -5.37 9.54 -41.21
C GLY A 117 -5.94 10.10 -42.52
N GLN A 118 -7.04 10.84 -42.41
CA GLN A 118 -7.71 11.49 -43.53
C GLN A 118 -8.21 12.86 -43.08
N ALA A 119 -7.61 13.91 -43.66
CA ALA A 119 -7.95 15.29 -43.34
C ALA A 119 -9.44 15.58 -43.56
N GLY A 120 -10.07 16.21 -42.57
CA GLY A 120 -11.47 16.64 -42.63
C GLY A 120 -12.51 15.51 -42.69
N LEU A 121 -12.14 14.26 -42.38
CA LEU A 121 -13.11 13.16 -42.32
C LEU A 121 -14.16 13.39 -41.22
N VAL A 122 -13.77 14.06 -40.13
CA VAL A 122 -14.65 14.38 -39.01
C VAL A 122 -15.06 15.85 -39.13
N GLY A 123 -16.22 16.08 -39.75
CA GLY A 123 -16.77 17.40 -39.99
C GLY A 123 -17.84 17.81 -38.97
N GLU A 124 -18.47 18.96 -39.22
CA GLU A 124 -19.46 19.60 -38.35
C GLU A 124 -20.59 18.67 -37.87
N ASP A 125 -21.02 17.74 -38.73
CA ASP A 125 -22.10 16.78 -38.48
C ASP A 125 -21.73 15.66 -37.50
N CYS A 126 -20.45 15.54 -37.14
CA CYS A 126 -19.94 14.57 -36.18
C CYS A 126 -19.90 15.09 -34.74
N PHE A 127 -20.21 16.37 -34.50
CA PHE A 127 -20.03 17.04 -33.21
C PHE A 127 -21.34 17.26 -32.46
N ALA A 128 -21.30 17.10 -31.13
CA ALA A 128 -22.40 17.41 -30.23
C ALA A 128 -21.94 18.22 -29.00
N PRO A 129 -22.83 19.03 -28.39
CA PRO A 129 -22.54 19.74 -27.15
C PRO A 129 -22.04 18.82 -26.03
N GLY A 130 -20.96 19.23 -25.36
CA GLY A 130 -20.38 18.51 -24.21
C GLY A 130 -19.45 17.35 -24.57
N GLN A 131 -19.18 17.13 -25.86
CA GLN A 131 -18.24 16.11 -26.33
C GLN A 131 -16.79 16.53 -26.10
N VAL A 132 -15.90 15.57 -25.81
CA VAL A 132 -14.44 15.78 -25.79
C VAL A 132 -13.83 15.14 -27.03
N VAL A 133 -13.10 15.91 -27.83
CA VAL A 133 -12.52 15.46 -29.10
C VAL A 133 -10.99 15.42 -29.02
N ILE A 134 -10.39 14.29 -29.35
CA ILE A 134 -8.95 14.11 -29.48
C ILE A 134 -8.65 13.83 -30.95
N ASP A 135 -8.02 14.80 -31.59
CA ASP A 135 -7.53 14.69 -32.96
C ASP A 135 -6.09 14.18 -32.97
N VAL A 136 -5.93 12.96 -33.46
CA VAL A 136 -4.65 12.26 -33.61
C VAL A 136 -4.14 12.33 -35.05
N GLY A 137 -4.97 12.82 -35.99
CA GLY A 137 -4.62 12.90 -37.39
C GLY A 137 -3.34 13.69 -37.63
N ALA A 138 -2.52 13.22 -38.56
CA ALA A 138 -1.29 13.88 -38.98
C ALA A 138 -1.23 13.89 -40.50
N ASN A 139 -1.98 14.81 -41.10
CA ASN A 139 -2.11 14.97 -42.54
C ASN A 139 -1.27 16.17 -43.00
N TRP A 140 -0.71 16.09 -44.20
CA TRP A 140 -0.03 17.22 -44.83
C TRP A 140 -0.99 17.88 -45.84
N ASP A 141 -1.39 19.11 -45.55
CA ASP A 141 -2.14 19.93 -46.49
C ASP A 141 -1.15 20.58 -47.46
N ALA A 142 -1.10 20.06 -48.68
CA ALA A 142 -0.20 20.55 -49.72
C ALA A 142 -0.56 21.96 -50.21
N GLU A 143 -1.83 22.36 -50.12
CA GLU A 143 -2.31 23.68 -50.57
C GLU A 143 -2.02 24.75 -49.52
N ALA A 144 -2.26 24.45 -48.25
CA ALA A 144 -1.99 25.37 -47.14
C ALA A 144 -0.53 25.29 -46.62
N GLY A 145 0.24 24.30 -47.06
CA GLY A 145 1.64 24.09 -46.64
C GLY A 145 1.81 23.82 -45.15
N LYS A 146 0.81 23.20 -44.50
CA LYS A 146 0.79 22.97 -43.04
C LYS A 146 0.29 21.58 -42.67
N PHE A 147 0.63 21.13 -41.46
CA PHE A 147 0.02 19.94 -40.89
C PHE A 147 -1.41 20.21 -40.43
N THR A 148 -2.31 19.28 -40.72
CA THR A 148 -3.72 19.31 -40.31
C THR A 148 -4.13 17.95 -39.74
N GLY A 149 -5.13 17.97 -38.87
CA GLY A 149 -5.67 16.76 -38.26
C GLY A 149 -6.76 16.09 -39.10
N ASP A 150 -7.44 15.10 -38.52
CA ASP A 150 -8.59 14.43 -39.16
C ASP A 150 -9.89 15.22 -38.93
N VAL A 151 -9.89 16.16 -37.98
CA VAL A 151 -11.04 16.92 -37.52
C VAL A 151 -11.02 18.33 -38.10
N ASP A 152 -12.19 18.81 -38.54
CA ASP A 152 -12.38 20.24 -38.80
C ASP A 152 -12.42 21.01 -37.47
N PHE A 153 -11.25 21.48 -37.04
CA PHE A 153 -11.07 22.16 -35.75
C PHE A 153 -11.96 23.40 -35.63
N ALA A 154 -12.10 24.19 -36.70
CA ALA A 154 -12.88 25.42 -36.67
C ALA A 154 -14.38 25.13 -36.51
N ALA A 155 -14.88 24.04 -37.12
CA ALA A 155 -16.26 23.60 -36.93
C ALA A 155 -16.52 23.01 -35.54
N ALA A 156 -15.49 22.48 -34.87
CA ALA A 156 -15.59 21.84 -33.57
C ALA A 156 -15.47 22.82 -32.38
N GLU A 157 -14.58 23.82 -32.47
CA GLU A 157 -14.13 24.67 -31.35
C GLU A 157 -15.28 25.25 -30.50
N ASP A 158 -16.33 25.75 -31.14
CA ASP A 158 -17.48 26.37 -30.45
C ASP A 158 -18.60 25.36 -30.06
N ARG A 159 -18.47 24.08 -30.43
CA ARG A 159 -19.53 23.07 -30.29
C ARG A 159 -19.22 22.00 -29.26
N VAL A 160 -17.96 21.67 -29.08
CA VAL A 160 -17.51 20.60 -28.19
C VAL A 160 -16.97 21.20 -26.88
N SER A 161 -16.92 20.43 -25.79
CA SER A 161 -16.39 20.95 -24.53
C SER A 161 -14.87 21.09 -24.52
N ALA A 162 -14.17 20.28 -25.32
CA ALA A 162 -12.73 20.35 -25.48
C ALA A 162 -12.30 19.69 -26.80
N ILE A 163 -11.28 20.24 -27.45
CA ILE A 163 -10.66 19.67 -28.64
C ILE A 163 -9.13 19.82 -28.59
N SER A 164 -8.38 18.80 -28.99
CA SER A 164 -6.92 18.89 -29.10
C SER A 164 -6.48 19.51 -30.44
N PRO A 165 -5.52 20.45 -30.46
CA PRO A 165 -5.05 21.08 -31.69
C PRO A 165 -4.09 20.18 -32.48
N VAL A 166 -4.05 20.38 -33.81
CA VAL A 166 -3.04 19.79 -34.69
C VAL A 166 -2.41 20.89 -35.55
N PRO A 167 -1.08 21.11 -35.48
CA PRO A 167 -0.10 20.48 -34.57
C PRO A 167 -0.21 20.99 -33.12
N GLY A 168 0.50 20.33 -32.20
CA GLY A 168 0.64 20.79 -30.80
C GLY A 168 -0.14 20.01 -29.75
N GLY A 169 -1.08 19.14 -30.17
CA GLY A 169 -1.82 18.24 -29.28
C GLY A 169 -1.10 16.89 -29.07
N VAL A 170 -1.72 15.82 -29.58
CA VAL A 170 -1.33 14.43 -29.29
C VAL A 170 0.14 14.12 -29.63
N GLY A 171 0.69 14.70 -30.69
CA GLY A 171 2.09 14.48 -31.10
C GLY A 171 3.12 14.92 -30.05
N ALA A 172 2.88 16.06 -29.37
CA ALA A 172 3.77 16.53 -28.31
C ALA A 172 3.77 15.57 -27.12
N VAL A 173 2.58 15.11 -26.72
CA VAL A 173 2.40 14.15 -25.62
C VAL A 173 2.97 12.78 -25.98
N THR A 174 2.86 12.35 -27.24
CA THR A 174 3.45 11.10 -27.74
C THR A 174 4.96 11.06 -27.51
N THR A 175 5.64 12.19 -27.71
CA THR A 175 7.10 12.28 -27.49
C THR A 175 7.44 12.14 -26.00
N SER A 176 6.66 12.76 -25.12
CA SER A 176 6.80 12.61 -23.66
C SER A 176 6.53 11.17 -23.19
N VAL A 177 5.51 10.52 -23.74
CA VAL A 177 5.19 9.11 -23.46
C VAL A 177 6.32 8.19 -23.92
N LEU A 178 6.90 8.43 -25.09
CA LEU A 178 8.06 7.67 -25.55
C LEU A 178 9.24 7.79 -24.56
N ALA A 179 9.54 9.02 -24.10
CA ALA A 179 10.58 9.23 -23.10
C ALA A 179 10.27 8.51 -21.78
N LEU A 180 9.01 8.52 -21.35
CA LEU A 180 8.54 7.77 -20.18
C LEU A 180 8.76 6.27 -20.35
N HIS A 181 8.29 5.67 -21.46
CA HIS A 181 8.49 4.24 -21.73
C HIS A 181 9.97 3.87 -21.81
N VAL A 182 10.83 4.73 -22.35
CA VAL A 182 12.29 4.51 -22.37
C VAL A 182 12.85 4.48 -20.95
N ALA A 183 12.45 5.40 -20.09
CA ALA A 183 12.87 5.42 -18.69
C ALA A 183 12.39 4.16 -17.95
N GLU A 184 11.11 3.81 -18.09
CA GLU A 184 10.53 2.61 -17.48
C GLU A 184 11.21 1.32 -17.97
N ALA A 185 11.43 1.19 -19.27
CA ALA A 185 12.13 0.04 -19.86
C ALA A 185 13.57 -0.05 -19.33
N ALA A 186 14.29 1.08 -19.23
CA ALA A 186 15.63 1.11 -18.68
C ALA A 186 15.64 0.69 -17.20
N GLU A 187 14.69 1.14 -16.39
CA GLU A 187 14.55 0.72 -14.98
C GLU A 187 14.24 -0.76 -14.82
N MET A 188 13.38 -1.32 -15.68
CA MET A 188 13.09 -2.75 -15.72
C MET A 188 14.33 -3.56 -16.10
N GLN A 189 15.09 -3.09 -17.09
CA GLN A 189 16.34 -3.75 -17.53
C GLN A 189 17.45 -3.63 -16.48
N GLU A 190 17.57 -2.52 -15.77
CA GLU A 190 18.49 -2.38 -14.64
C GLU A 190 18.08 -3.26 -13.45
N THR A 191 16.79 -3.37 -13.17
CA THR A 191 16.25 -4.33 -12.21
C THR A 191 16.61 -5.77 -12.60
N ALA A 192 16.48 -6.12 -13.89
CA ALA A 192 16.81 -7.45 -14.42
C ALA A 192 18.33 -7.69 -14.53
N ARG A 193 19.15 -6.66 -14.78
CA ARG A 193 20.62 -6.74 -14.80
C ARG A 193 21.21 -6.79 -13.39
N GLY A 194 20.61 -6.07 -12.44
CA GLY A 194 20.87 -6.21 -11.01
C GLY A 194 20.54 -7.60 -10.49
N ALA A 195 19.65 -8.35 -11.18
CA ALA A 195 19.38 -9.76 -10.91
C ALA A 195 20.48 -10.73 -11.39
N ARG A 196 21.68 -10.26 -11.77
CA ARG A 196 22.88 -11.14 -11.84
C ARG A 196 23.38 -11.60 -10.46
N GLY A 197 22.76 -11.12 -9.38
CA GLY A 197 22.64 -11.79 -8.08
C GLY A 197 21.34 -11.31 -7.42
N ARG A 198 20.66 -12.14 -6.63
CA ARG A 198 19.50 -11.66 -5.86
C ARG A 198 20.01 -10.62 -4.84
N LEU A 199 19.27 -9.52 -4.66
CA LEU A 199 19.62 -8.45 -3.73
C LEU A 199 19.83 -9.04 -2.33
N LYS A 200 20.96 -8.77 -1.67
CA LYS A 200 21.24 -9.28 -0.32
C LYS A 200 20.81 -8.27 0.74
N ILE A 201 19.77 -8.59 1.51
CA ILE A 201 19.14 -7.69 2.49
C ILE A 201 19.42 -8.21 3.90
N GLY A 202 19.99 -7.37 4.76
CA GLY A 202 20.12 -7.67 6.19
C GLY A 202 19.08 -6.93 7.01
N ILE A 203 18.21 -7.68 7.67
CA ILE A 203 17.19 -7.15 8.61
C ILE A 203 17.72 -7.32 10.03
N PHE A 204 17.72 -6.27 10.85
CA PHE A 204 18.28 -6.28 12.20
C PHE A 204 17.20 -5.99 13.25
N ILE A 205 16.99 -6.95 14.16
CA ILE A 205 15.97 -6.88 15.22
C ILE A 205 16.48 -7.52 16.51
N ASP A 206 16.32 -6.85 17.65
CA ASP A 206 16.91 -7.30 18.93
C ASP A 206 16.13 -8.45 19.58
N THR A 207 14.84 -8.57 19.33
CA THR A 207 13.96 -9.62 19.85
C THR A 207 13.18 -10.28 18.72
N TYR A 208 13.12 -11.61 18.71
CA TYR A 208 12.46 -12.37 17.64
C TYR A 208 11.87 -13.67 18.16
N PHE A 209 11.40 -14.54 17.26
CA PHE A 209 10.85 -15.85 17.64
C PHE A 209 11.77 -16.61 18.61
N PRO A 210 11.22 -17.32 19.61
CA PRO A 210 9.80 -17.67 19.80
C PRO A 210 8.91 -16.59 20.44
N MET A 211 9.46 -15.43 20.79
CA MET A 211 8.64 -14.31 21.27
C MET A 211 7.72 -13.82 20.13
N ILE A 212 6.49 -13.43 20.46
CA ILE A 212 5.52 -12.93 19.48
C ILE A 212 4.98 -11.58 19.96
N ASP A 213 5.19 -10.55 19.15
CA ASP A 213 4.54 -9.25 19.28
C ASP A 213 4.32 -8.62 17.89
N GLY A 214 3.68 -7.44 17.85
CA GLY A 214 3.37 -6.77 16.58
C GLY A 214 4.59 -6.33 15.78
N VAL A 215 5.73 -6.05 16.42
CA VAL A 215 6.98 -5.69 15.73
C VAL A 215 7.58 -6.93 15.09
N ILE A 216 7.65 -8.03 15.83
CA ILE A 216 8.13 -9.33 15.33
C ILE A 216 7.29 -9.79 14.14
N MET A 217 5.95 -9.70 14.23
CA MET A 217 5.06 -10.06 13.11
C MET A 217 5.24 -9.16 11.89
N ALA A 218 5.46 -7.85 12.10
CA ALA A 218 5.77 -6.95 10.98
C ALA A 218 7.09 -7.37 10.31
N VAL A 219 8.14 -7.57 11.10
CA VAL A 219 9.48 -7.93 10.59
C VAL A 219 9.52 -9.30 9.93
N ASP A 220 8.82 -10.29 10.48
CA ASP A 220 8.62 -11.59 9.83
C ASP A 220 7.95 -11.45 8.48
N ASN A 221 6.88 -10.66 8.37
CA ASN A 221 6.25 -10.42 7.09
C ASN A 221 7.16 -9.66 6.10
N TYR A 222 7.89 -8.64 6.55
CA TYR A 222 8.93 -8.01 5.72
C TYR A 222 9.89 -9.07 5.17
N ALA A 223 10.48 -9.89 6.05
CA ALA A 223 11.47 -10.89 5.68
C ALA A 223 10.88 -11.96 4.73
N LYS A 224 9.70 -12.50 5.06
CA LYS A 224 8.98 -13.52 4.30
C LYS A 224 8.66 -13.05 2.88
N TYR A 225 8.05 -11.88 2.72
CA TYR A 225 7.66 -11.42 1.40
C TYR A 225 8.85 -10.88 0.59
N LEU A 226 9.84 -10.23 1.24
CA LEU A 226 11.09 -9.85 0.56
C LEU A 226 11.87 -11.07 0.07
N SER A 227 11.83 -12.19 0.80
CA SER A 227 12.54 -13.42 0.43
C SER A 227 12.06 -14.05 -0.88
N GLN A 228 10.93 -13.60 -1.42
CA GLN A 228 10.48 -14.01 -2.76
C GLN A 228 11.33 -13.34 -3.86
N TYR A 229 11.85 -12.15 -3.60
CA TYR A 229 12.54 -11.31 -4.60
C TYR A 229 14.03 -11.05 -4.31
N ALA A 230 14.45 -11.27 -3.06
CA ALA A 230 15.78 -10.96 -2.54
C ALA A 230 16.32 -12.09 -1.64
N ASP A 231 17.62 -12.11 -1.42
CA ASP A 231 18.27 -12.99 -0.44
C ASP A 231 18.25 -12.28 0.91
N VAL A 232 17.30 -12.68 1.77
CA VAL A 232 17.05 -12.02 3.06
C VAL A 232 17.73 -12.79 4.18
N THR A 233 18.45 -12.07 5.03
CA THR A 233 18.98 -12.58 6.30
C THR A 233 18.49 -11.71 7.46
N VAL A 234 17.84 -12.33 8.45
CA VAL A 234 17.44 -11.69 9.70
C VAL A 234 18.53 -11.92 10.75
N PHE A 235 19.11 -10.84 11.25
CA PHE A 235 20.05 -10.84 12.35
C PHE A 235 19.32 -10.53 13.66
N THR A 236 19.42 -11.42 14.64
CA THR A 236 18.69 -11.31 15.90
C THR A 236 19.39 -11.98 17.09
N THR A 237 18.70 -12.16 18.21
CA THR A 237 19.20 -12.73 19.46
C THR A 237 18.81 -14.19 19.65
N MET A 238 19.65 -14.94 20.36
CA MET A 238 19.36 -16.30 20.81
C MET A 238 18.64 -16.24 22.17
N VAL A 239 17.39 -16.72 22.21
CA VAL A 239 16.59 -16.79 23.46
C VAL A 239 16.65 -18.20 24.06
N ASN A 240 16.59 -19.23 23.21
CA ASN A 240 16.71 -20.64 23.59
C ASN A 240 17.64 -21.33 22.58
N ARG A 241 18.61 -22.12 23.05
CA ARG A 241 19.57 -22.86 22.20
C ARG A 241 18.90 -24.00 21.43
N ASP A 242 17.81 -24.54 21.95
CA ASP A 242 17.08 -25.66 21.35
C ASP A 242 15.97 -25.19 20.39
N PHE A 243 15.82 -23.88 20.18
CA PHE A 243 14.83 -23.34 19.25
C PHE A 243 15.34 -23.40 17.81
N GLU A 244 14.59 -24.09 16.96
CA GLU A 244 14.86 -24.16 15.52
C GLU A 244 14.00 -23.16 14.74
N ASP A 245 14.65 -22.35 13.91
CA ASP A 245 13.99 -21.43 12.99
C ASP A 245 13.28 -22.20 11.86
N ARG A 246 11.99 -21.93 11.66
CA ARG A 246 11.16 -22.55 10.60
C ARG A 246 10.80 -21.59 9.47
N CYS A 247 11.55 -20.50 9.35
CA CYS A 247 11.26 -19.41 8.42
C CYS A 247 11.78 -19.72 7.01
N PRO A 248 11.16 -19.17 5.94
CA PRO A 248 11.61 -19.36 4.56
C PRO A 248 12.85 -18.52 4.18
N TYR A 249 13.44 -17.81 5.13
CA TYR A 249 14.61 -16.95 4.98
C TYR A 249 15.65 -17.29 6.05
N ARG A 250 16.89 -16.82 5.85
CA ARG A 250 17.98 -17.12 6.77
C ARG A 250 17.85 -16.32 8.06
N VAL A 251 18.11 -16.95 9.20
CA VAL A 251 18.20 -16.28 10.50
C VAL A 251 19.61 -16.49 11.08
N VAL A 252 20.23 -15.43 11.58
CA VAL A 252 21.55 -15.46 12.25
C VAL A 252 21.38 -14.87 13.65
N ARG A 253 21.68 -15.66 14.67
CA ARG A 253 21.43 -15.32 16.07
C ARG A 253 22.73 -15.03 16.82
N CYS A 254 22.78 -13.94 17.57
CA CYS A 254 23.87 -13.67 18.51
C CYS A 254 23.57 -14.22 19.90
N ARG A 255 24.62 -14.46 20.68
CA ARG A 255 24.53 -14.79 22.11
C ARG A 255 23.84 -13.67 22.88
N SER A 256 23.20 -14.04 23.98
CA SER A 256 22.47 -13.13 24.85
C SER A 256 22.83 -13.34 26.33
N LEU A 257 22.51 -12.35 27.16
CA LEU A 257 22.64 -12.38 28.61
C LEU A 257 21.25 -12.44 29.24
N PRO A 258 21.01 -13.30 30.25
CA PRO A 258 19.71 -13.40 30.90
C PRO A 258 19.41 -12.16 31.75
N LEU A 259 18.20 -11.61 31.64
CA LEU A 259 17.68 -10.62 32.58
C LEU A 259 16.92 -11.33 33.70
N ARG A 260 17.26 -11.02 34.96
CA ARG A 260 16.75 -11.70 36.16
C ARG A 260 15.24 -11.54 36.44
N LYS A 261 14.44 -10.89 35.57
CA LYS A 261 13.04 -10.52 35.89
C LYS A 261 12.00 -10.54 34.76
N GLU A 262 12.33 -10.83 33.50
CA GLU A 262 11.34 -10.84 32.40
C GLU A 262 11.72 -11.89 31.33
N ASP A 263 10.79 -12.23 30.43
CA ASP A 263 11.01 -13.10 29.24
C ASP A 263 11.96 -12.49 28.19
N TYR A 264 12.59 -11.35 28.51
CA TYR A 264 13.51 -10.63 27.64
C TYR A 264 14.96 -10.99 27.98
N VAL A 265 15.78 -11.14 26.93
CA VAL A 265 17.23 -11.31 27.04
C VAL A 265 17.93 -10.08 26.47
N VAL A 266 19.12 -9.74 26.99
CA VAL A 266 19.94 -8.67 26.40
C VAL A 266 20.83 -9.28 25.33
N PRO A 267 20.67 -8.93 24.04
CA PRO A 267 21.56 -9.42 23.01
C PRO A 267 22.98 -8.88 23.23
N ALA A 268 23.98 -9.72 23.00
CA ALA A 268 25.39 -9.38 23.21
C ALA A 268 26.23 -9.63 21.94
N PRO A 269 25.88 -9.04 20.78
CA PRO A 269 26.58 -9.28 19.52
C PRO A 269 28.07 -8.90 19.59
N ASP A 270 28.42 -7.89 20.39
CA ASP A 270 29.81 -7.44 20.55
C ASP A 270 30.70 -8.47 21.29
N LEU A 271 30.10 -9.45 21.99
CA LEU A 271 30.80 -10.55 22.65
C LEU A 271 30.76 -11.85 21.84
N ASP A 272 30.16 -11.82 20.65
CA ASP A 272 29.92 -13.00 19.82
C ASP A 272 30.71 -12.94 18.50
N VAL A 273 31.87 -13.59 18.52
CA VAL A 273 32.78 -13.66 17.37
C VAL A 273 32.16 -14.42 16.19
N GLU A 274 31.35 -15.45 16.45
CA GLU A 274 30.69 -16.26 15.42
C GLU A 274 29.64 -15.41 14.67
N PHE A 275 28.83 -14.66 15.42
CA PHE A 275 27.87 -13.72 14.85
C PHE A 275 28.54 -12.68 13.95
N TRP A 276 29.63 -12.06 14.41
CA TRP A 276 30.36 -11.07 13.62
C TRP A 276 31.00 -11.67 12.36
N ASN A 277 31.54 -12.89 12.46
CA ASN A 277 32.09 -13.59 11.29
C ASN A 277 31.00 -13.85 10.24
N GLU A 278 29.82 -14.32 10.65
CA GLU A 278 28.70 -14.54 9.75
C GLU A 278 28.16 -13.24 9.15
N LEU A 279 28.01 -12.19 9.96
CA LEU A 279 27.65 -10.86 9.49
C LEU A 279 28.66 -10.34 8.46
N MET A 280 29.97 -10.47 8.70
CA MET A 280 30.99 -10.06 7.75
C MET A 280 30.97 -10.87 6.44
N ARG A 281 30.64 -12.17 6.48
CA ARG A 281 30.50 -13.04 5.30
C ARG A 281 29.20 -12.83 4.50
N SER A 282 28.21 -12.18 5.08
CA SER A 282 26.88 -12.02 4.44
C SER A 282 26.86 -11.13 3.20
N GLU A 283 27.88 -10.27 3.01
CA GLU A 283 28.01 -9.38 1.84
C GLU A 283 26.72 -8.63 1.47
N LEU A 284 26.06 -8.01 2.45
CA LEU A 284 24.78 -7.35 2.24
C LEU A 284 24.93 -6.15 1.31
N ASP A 285 23.91 -5.92 0.47
CA ASP A 285 23.79 -4.72 -0.35
C ASP A 285 23.13 -3.57 0.42
N ILE A 286 22.32 -3.89 1.45
CA ILE A 286 21.60 -2.93 2.27
C ILE A 286 21.34 -3.47 3.68
N VAL A 287 21.36 -2.57 4.66
CA VAL A 287 21.00 -2.83 6.05
C VAL A 287 19.64 -2.19 6.36
N HIS A 288 18.73 -2.93 6.96
CA HIS A 288 17.46 -2.43 7.47
C HIS A 288 17.29 -2.73 8.96
N ILE A 289 17.38 -1.69 9.78
CA ILE A 289 17.24 -1.77 11.23
C ILE A 289 15.76 -1.61 11.62
N HIS A 290 15.22 -2.59 12.33
CA HIS A 290 13.89 -2.53 12.93
C HIS A 290 13.92 -2.41 14.46
N SER A 291 15.10 -2.57 15.07
CA SER A 291 15.32 -2.28 16.49
C SER A 291 16.65 -1.56 16.68
N PRO A 292 16.68 -0.36 17.30
CA PRO A 292 17.86 0.48 17.38
C PRO A 292 18.80 0.14 18.54
N PHE A 293 18.68 -1.05 19.16
CA PHE A 293 19.52 -1.43 20.29
C PHE A 293 20.77 -2.19 19.81
N THR A 294 21.26 -3.16 20.59
CA THR A 294 22.56 -3.81 20.38
C THR A 294 22.71 -4.47 19.00
N VAL A 295 21.70 -5.18 18.50
CA VAL A 295 21.73 -5.83 17.18
C VAL A 295 21.64 -4.78 16.08
N GLY A 296 20.77 -3.78 16.22
CA GLY A 296 20.71 -2.64 15.30
C GLY A 296 22.03 -1.87 15.23
N MET A 297 22.70 -1.67 16.36
CA MET A 297 24.03 -1.05 16.43
C MET A 297 25.09 -1.89 15.69
N ALA A 298 25.03 -3.22 15.76
CA ALA A 298 25.90 -4.09 14.96
C ALA A 298 25.64 -3.90 13.46
N GLY A 299 24.38 -3.84 13.04
CA GLY A 299 24.00 -3.53 11.65
C GLY A 299 24.50 -2.16 11.17
N ARG A 300 24.36 -1.13 12.01
CA ARG A 300 24.90 0.22 11.73
C ARG A 300 26.42 0.22 11.55
N ARG A 301 27.15 -0.45 12.44
CA ARG A 301 28.61 -0.58 12.35
C ARG A 301 29.02 -1.33 11.09
N TYR A 302 28.29 -2.38 10.73
CA TYR A 302 28.50 -3.13 9.49
C TYR A 302 28.28 -2.25 8.26
N ALA A 303 27.15 -1.55 8.16
CA ALA A 303 26.83 -0.65 7.05
C ALA A 303 27.93 0.39 6.84
N LYS A 304 28.38 1.03 7.93
CA LYS A 304 29.47 2.02 7.92
C LYS A 304 30.80 1.42 7.46
N ARG A 305 31.15 0.20 7.91
CA ARG A 305 32.40 -0.48 7.51
C ARG A 305 32.39 -0.92 6.05
N ARG A 306 31.23 -1.31 5.52
CA ARG A 306 31.07 -1.80 4.15
C ARG A 306 30.77 -0.69 3.13
N GLY A 307 30.41 0.52 3.57
CA GLY A 307 30.03 1.61 2.68
C GLY A 307 28.75 1.27 1.91
N ILE A 308 27.74 0.74 2.61
CA ILE A 308 26.44 0.38 2.03
C ILE A 308 25.32 1.18 2.70
N PRO A 309 24.18 1.40 2.01
CA PRO A 309 23.08 2.17 2.57
C PRO A 309 22.44 1.47 3.78
N MET A 310 21.89 2.29 4.68
CA MET A 310 21.17 1.87 5.86
C MET A 310 19.80 2.53 5.96
N VAL A 311 18.76 1.73 6.17
CA VAL A 311 17.41 2.18 6.53
C VAL A 311 17.14 1.84 7.98
N ALA A 312 16.41 2.70 8.70
CA ALA A 312 15.93 2.39 10.05
C ALA A 312 14.42 2.66 10.16
N THR A 313 13.63 1.69 10.64
CA THR A 313 12.19 1.82 10.86
C THR A 313 11.86 1.97 12.34
N MET A 314 11.03 2.96 12.67
CA MET A 314 10.54 3.17 14.03
C MET A 314 9.18 2.49 14.24
N HIS A 315 9.13 1.48 15.11
CA HIS A 315 7.90 0.72 15.41
C HIS A 315 7.24 1.04 16.76
N SER A 316 7.94 1.73 17.67
CA SER A 316 7.49 1.95 19.06
C SER A 316 7.76 3.38 19.53
N GLN A 317 7.07 3.79 20.61
CA GLN A 317 7.30 5.05 21.31
C GLN A 317 8.38 4.88 22.40
N PHE A 318 9.64 4.79 21.99
CA PHE A 318 10.76 4.43 22.88
C PHE A 318 10.87 5.29 24.15
N GLN A 319 10.51 6.58 24.08
CA GLN A 319 10.54 7.44 25.26
C GLN A 319 9.53 6.99 26.33
N VAL A 320 8.33 6.56 25.90
CA VAL A 320 7.30 6.02 26.79
C VAL A 320 7.78 4.71 27.43
N ASP A 321 8.38 3.84 26.63
CA ASP A 321 8.95 2.57 27.10
C ASP A 321 10.04 2.78 28.15
N PHE A 322 10.98 3.69 27.89
CA PHE A 322 12.07 4.00 28.80
C PHE A 322 11.62 4.69 30.08
N LYS A 323 10.69 5.64 30.01
CA LYS A 323 10.13 6.28 31.23
C LYS A 323 9.54 5.25 32.17
N ARG A 324 8.86 4.24 31.63
CA ARG A 324 8.28 3.14 32.40
C ARG A 324 9.35 2.21 32.99
N ALA A 325 10.33 1.81 32.19
CA ALA A 325 11.34 0.84 32.58
C ALA A 325 12.38 1.42 33.57
N LEU A 326 12.89 2.61 33.29
CA LEU A 326 14.04 3.20 34.00
C LEU A 326 13.61 4.10 35.16
N LYS A 327 12.42 4.72 35.10
CA LYS A 327 11.84 5.63 36.11
C LYS A 327 12.76 6.77 36.58
N VAL A 328 13.82 7.07 35.84
CA VAL A 328 14.86 8.07 36.15
C VAL A 328 15.14 8.89 34.90
N GLU A 329 14.70 10.15 34.89
CA GLU A 329 14.69 11.00 33.67
C GLU A 329 16.07 11.17 33.00
N PRO A 330 17.20 11.37 33.73
CA PRO A 330 18.52 11.42 33.10
C PRO A 330 18.90 10.13 32.35
N LEU A 331 18.47 8.97 32.85
CA LEU A 331 18.75 7.67 32.24
C LEU A 331 17.87 7.44 31.01
N VAL A 332 16.62 7.91 31.05
CA VAL A 332 15.71 7.95 29.89
C VAL A 332 16.33 8.81 28.78
N LYS A 333 16.81 10.01 29.12
CA LYS A 333 17.47 10.89 28.14
C LYS A 333 18.69 10.21 27.52
N LEU A 334 19.57 9.63 28.33
CA LEU A 334 20.75 8.91 27.84
C LEU A 334 20.39 7.77 26.89
N ALA A 335 19.34 7.00 27.22
CA ALA A 335 18.86 5.90 26.39
C ALA A 335 18.26 6.41 25.07
N MET A 336 17.48 7.50 25.11
CA MET A 336 16.96 8.16 23.92
C MET A 336 18.07 8.70 23.02
N ASP A 337 19.10 9.33 23.59
CA ASP A 337 20.26 9.84 22.84
C ASP A 337 21.02 8.72 22.11
N GLU A 338 21.08 7.50 22.66
CA GLU A 338 21.66 6.34 21.98
C GLU A 338 20.78 5.85 20.82
N ILE A 339 19.47 5.72 21.05
CA ILE A 339 18.52 5.31 20.01
C ILE A 339 18.53 6.30 18.84
N MET A 340 18.47 7.60 19.13
CA MET A 340 18.40 8.64 18.10
C MET A 340 19.71 8.74 17.32
N ARG A 341 20.86 8.43 17.93
CA ARG A 341 22.11 8.27 17.19
C ARG A 341 22.07 7.17 16.14
N VAL A 342 21.31 6.08 16.36
CA VAL A 342 21.12 5.05 15.35
C VAL A 342 20.24 5.56 14.22
N PHE A 343 19.06 6.08 14.53
CA PHE A 343 18.13 6.61 13.52
C PHE A 343 18.73 7.76 12.69
N ASN A 344 19.35 8.76 13.33
CA ASN A 344 19.94 9.90 12.63
C ASN A 344 21.12 9.48 11.74
N SER A 345 21.77 8.35 12.01
CA SER A 345 22.83 7.81 11.17
C SER A 345 22.34 7.01 9.94
N ALA A 346 21.05 6.66 9.85
CA ALA A 346 20.48 5.96 8.69
C ALA A 346 20.44 6.86 7.46
N ASP A 347 20.60 6.35 6.24
CA ASP A 347 20.36 7.12 5.02
C ASP A 347 18.90 7.59 4.95
N GLU A 348 17.96 6.72 5.36
CA GLU A 348 16.54 7.02 5.47
C GLU A 348 15.95 6.44 6.77
N VAL A 349 15.01 7.19 7.36
CA VAL A 349 14.21 6.73 8.50
C VAL A 349 12.78 6.54 8.02
N TRP A 350 12.22 5.36 8.27
CA TRP A 350 10.86 5.01 7.87
C TRP A 350 9.94 4.93 9.08
N VAL A 351 8.71 5.40 8.91
CA VAL A 351 7.69 5.43 9.96
C VAL A 351 6.34 4.97 9.40
N PRO A 352 5.48 4.30 10.19
CA PRO A 352 4.26 3.70 9.68
C PRO A 352 3.17 4.71 9.26
N ASN A 353 3.18 5.91 9.83
CA ASN A 353 2.18 6.95 9.57
C ASN A 353 2.73 8.37 9.87
N ALA A 354 1.95 9.39 9.53
CA ALA A 354 2.35 10.79 9.70
C ALA A 354 2.53 11.21 11.18
N ASN A 355 1.74 10.67 12.11
CA ASN A 355 1.93 10.97 13.54
C ASN A 355 3.23 10.37 14.08
N ALA A 356 3.60 9.16 13.65
CA ALA A 356 4.90 8.58 13.96
C ALA A 356 6.07 9.43 13.43
N ALA A 357 5.90 10.11 12.29
CA ALA A 357 6.87 11.08 11.80
C ALA A 357 7.03 12.28 12.74
N ARG A 358 5.93 12.77 13.33
CA ARG A 358 5.94 13.85 14.33
C ARG A 358 6.65 13.41 15.61
N VAL A 359 6.32 12.23 16.14
CA VAL A 359 7.00 11.64 17.31
C VAL A 359 8.51 11.50 17.06
N PHE A 360 8.91 11.05 15.86
CA PHE A 360 10.32 10.96 15.50
C PHE A 360 11.02 12.34 15.51
N ALA A 361 10.35 13.38 14.99
CA ALA A 361 10.87 14.75 15.04
C ALA A 361 10.99 15.27 16.48
N GLU A 362 10.00 15.00 17.33
CA GLU A 362 10.00 15.35 18.77
C GLU A 362 11.15 14.68 19.53
N TYR A 363 11.53 13.46 19.13
CA TYR A 363 12.68 12.75 19.70
C TYR A 363 14.04 13.32 19.23
N GLY A 364 14.07 14.30 18.32
CA GLY A 364 15.31 14.90 17.80
C GLY A 364 15.76 14.33 16.46
N GLY A 365 14.82 13.90 15.62
CA GLY A 365 15.09 13.44 14.25
C GLY A 365 15.72 14.55 13.39
N GLU A 366 16.93 14.30 12.86
CA GLU A 366 17.67 15.27 12.05
C GLU A 366 17.19 15.35 10.59
N LYS A 367 16.41 14.37 10.15
CA LYS A 367 15.91 14.24 8.77
C LYS A 367 14.42 13.95 8.77
N ALA A 368 13.73 14.36 7.70
CA ALA A 368 12.32 14.01 7.54
C ALA A 368 12.18 12.48 7.44
N ALA A 369 11.33 11.90 8.29
CA ALA A 369 10.99 10.49 8.19
C ALA A 369 10.04 10.25 7.01
N ILE A 370 10.23 9.13 6.32
CA ILE A 370 9.42 8.72 5.18
C ILE A 370 8.29 7.83 5.68
N VAL A 371 7.05 8.16 5.34
CA VAL A 371 5.90 7.32 5.69
C VAL A 371 5.89 6.06 4.83
N ARG A 372 5.98 4.90 5.49
CA ARG A 372 5.85 3.56 4.92
C ARG A 372 4.89 2.76 5.78
N SER A 373 3.63 2.75 5.36
CA SER A 373 2.59 1.97 6.03
C SER A 373 2.95 0.49 6.02
N ASN A 374 2.60 -0.19 7.10
CA ASN A 374 2.63 -1.64 7.12
C ASN A 374 1.50 -2.22 6.26
N ALA A 375 1.51 -3.54 6.17
CA ALA A 375 0.51 -4.32 5.46
C ALA A 375 0.06 -5.51 6.31
N THR A 376 -0.96 -6.22 5.82
CA THR A 376 -1.41 -7.48 6.40
C THR A 376 -1.37 -8.62 5.37
N ASP A 377 -1.19 -9.83 5.86
CA ASP A 377 -1.36 -11.09 5.14
C ASP A 377 -2.82 -11.59 5.17
N LEU A 378 -3.68 -11.00 6.03
CA LEU A 378 -5.13 -11.27 6.02
C LEU A 378 -5.74 -10.79 4.69
N ARG A 379 -6.47 -11.70 4.04
CA ARG A 379 -7.21 -11.43 2.80
C ARG A 379 -8.70 -11.30 3.10
N PRO A 380 -9.44 -10.54 2.29
CA PRO A 380 -10.89 -10.49 2.39
C PRO A 380 -11.47 -11.90 2.32
N VAL A 381 -12.34 -12.21 3.28
CA VAL A 381 -13.08 -13.47 3.29
C VAL A 381 -13.99 -13.56 2.06
N GLN A 382 -14.01 -14.74 1.42
CA GLN A 382 -14.82 -14.97 0.22
C GLN A 382 -16.33 -15.05 0.49
N ASP A 383 -16.72 -15.64 1.62
CA ASP A 383 -18.12 -15.74 2.05
C ASP A 383 -18.31 -15.12 3.45
N PRO A 384 -18.55 -13.80 3.52
CA PRO A 384 -18.76 -13.11 4.79
C PRO A 384 -19.95 -13.64 5.60
N ALA A 385 -21.02 -14.10 4.93
CA ALA A 385 -22.22 -14.58 5.61
C ALA A 385 -21.94 -15.89 6.36
N ALA A 386 -21.24 -16.82 5.71
CA ALA A 386 -20.81 -18.06 6.36
C ALA A 386 -19.85 -17.81 7.53
N SER A 387 -18.92 -16.85 7.40
CA SER A 387 -18.03 -16.45 8.49
C SER A 387 -18.77 -15.87 9.69
N ARG A 388 -19.75 -14.98 9.45
CA ARG A 388 -20.62 -14.46 10.52
C ARG A 388 -21.38 -15.58 11.23
N ALA A 389 -21.94 -16.52 10.47
CA ALA A 389 -22.66 -17.67 11.03
C ALA A 389 -21.77 -18.57 11.87
N ARG A 390 -20.51 -18.82 11.46
CA ARG A 390 -19.54 -19.60 12.24
C ARG A 390 -19.23 -18.98 13.59
N ILE A 391 -18.94 -17.68 13.64
CA ILE A 391 -18.65 -16.99 14.91
C ILE A 391 -19.91 -16.90 15.79
N ASN A 392 -21.08 -16.67 15.20
CA ASN A 392 -22.35 -16.69 15.92
C ASN A 392 -22.58 -18.04 16.60
N ALA A 393 -22.41 -19.14 15.87
CA ALA A 393 -22.56 -20.48 16.40
C ALA A 393 -21.51 -20.80 17.48
N LEU A 394 -20.25 -20.39 17.26
CA LEU A 394 -19.14 -20.61 18.19
C LEU A 394 -19.37 -19.93 19.55
N LEU A 395 -19.92 -18.71 19.53
CA LEU A 395 -20.02 -17.84 20.71
C LEU A 395 -21.46 -17.67 21.24
N GLY A 396 -22.44 -18.28 20.58
CA GLY A 396 -23.86 -18.16 20.94
C GLY A 396 -24.42 -16.74 20.75
N LEU A 397 -23.97 -16.04 19.70
CA LEU A 397 -24.39 -14.66 19.42
C LEU A 397 -25.68 -14.64 18.58
N GLY A 398 -26.55 -13.67 18.86
CA GLY A 398 -27.69 -13.37 18.00
C GLY A 398 -27.23 -12.73 16.68
N GLU A 399 -27.96 -12.98 15.58
CA GLU A 399 -27.70 -12.34 14.27
C GLU A 399 -27.78 -10.81 14.32
N GLU A 400 -28.62 -10.35 15.23
CA GLU A 400 -29.05 -8.99 15.43
C GLU A 400 -28.29 -8.27 16.57
N GLU A 401 -27.39 -8.97 17.27
CA GLU A 401 -26.56 -8.35 18.31
C GLU A 401 -25.41 -7.57 17.69
N ILE A 402 -25.18 -6.35 18.18
CA ILE A 402 -24.05 -5.53 17.76
C ILE A 402 -22.78 -6.08 18.42
N VAL A 403 -21.78 -6.43 17.63
CA VAL A 403 -20.51 -6.98 18.12
C VAL A 403 -19.42 -5.92 18.08
N LEU A 404 -18.95 -5.54 19.27
CA LEU A 404 -17.76 -4.73 19.47
C LEU A 404 -16.57 -5.67 19.65
N LEU A 405 -15.49 -5.46 18.91
CA LEU A 405 -14.33 -6.34 18.91
C LEU A 405 -13.07 -5.61 19.34
N PHE A 406 -12.33 -6.21 20.27
CA PHE A 406 -10.93 -5.90 20.53
C PHE A 406 -10.06 -7.11 20.17
N VAL A 407 -8.95 -6.86 19.47
CA VAL A 407 -7.94 -7.85 19.11
C VAL A 407 -6.59 -7.34 19.56
N GLY A 408 -5.88 -8.14 20.34
CA GLY A 408 -4.50 -7.84 20.73
C GLY A 408 -4.12 -8.42 22.09
N ARG A 409 -2.88 -8.13 22.51
CA ARG A 409 -2.42 -8.51 23.85
C ARG A 409 -3.26 -7.78 24.92
N LEU A 410 -3.74 -8.53 25.91
CA LEU A 410 -4.49 -7.99 27.04
C LEU A 410 -3.52 -7.38 28.05
N VAL A 411 -3.12 -6.14 27.77
CA VAL A 411 -2.25 -5.34 28.61
C VAL A 411 -2.82 -3.94 28.85
N LEU A 412 -2.56 -3.34 30.02
CA LEU A 412 -3.11 -2.03 30.39
C LEU A 412 -2.74 -0.91 29.40
N GLN A 413 -1.61 -1.01 28.71
CA GLN A 413 -1.18 0.00 27.71
C GLN A 413 -2.12 0.06 26.49
N LYS A 414 -2.89 -1.01 26.25
CA LYS A 414 -3.91 -1.06 25.21
C LYS A 414 -5.25 -0.46 25.65
N ASN A 415 -5.30 0.12 26.86
CA ASN A 415 -6.51 0.70 27.44
C ASN A 415 -7.67 -0.32 27.57
N ILE A 416 -7.35 -1.59 27.85
CA ILE A 416 -8.38 -2.64 27.92
C ILE A 416 -9.42 -2.39 29.02
N LEU A 417 -9.03 -1.79 30.16
CA LEU A 417 -9.98 -1.44 31.22
C LEU A 417 -10.91 -0.31 30.79
N PHE A 418 -10.42 0.64 30.00
CA PHE A 418 -11.24 1.72 29.44
C PHE A 418 -12.34 1.18 28.51
N ILE A 419 -12.07 0.10 27.77
CA ILE A 419 -13.08 -0.55 26.92
C ILE A 419 -14.21 -1.13 27.78
N ALA A 420 -13.88 -1.77 28.91
CA ALA A 420 -14.87 -2.25 29.87
C ALA A 420 -15.69 -1.09 30.46
N ASP A 421 -15.02 0.01 30.83
CA ASP A 421 -15.67 1.22 31.34
C ASP A 421 -16.65 1.84 30.33
N ALA A 422 -16.29 1.86 29.04
CA ALA A 422 -17.16 2.33 27.97
C ALA A 422 -18.34 1.38 27.73
N ALA A 423 -18.15 0.07 27.81
CA ALA A 423 -19.23 -0.91 27.72
C ALA A 423 -20.25 -0.76 28.86
N ALA A 424 -19.79 -0.49 30.09
CA ALA A 424 -20.68 -0.17 31.19
C ALA A 424 -21.45 1.15 30.97
N ALA A 425 -20.80 2.16 30.37
CA ALA A 425 -21.46 3.40 30.00
C ALA A 425 -22.55 3.19 28.93
N LEU A 426 -22.34 2.32 27.95
CA LEU A 426 -23.37 1.95 26.95
C LEU A 426 -24.64 1.43 27.63
N LEU A 427 -24.50 0.51 28.60
CA LEU A 427 -25.66 -0.02 29.34
C LEU A 427 -26.39 1.06 30.14
N ARG A 428 -25.65 1.94 30.84
CA ARG A 428 -26.26 3.07 31.57
C ARG A 428 -27.04 4.01 30.66
N LYS A 429 -26.61 4.15 29.40
CA LYS A 429 -27.27 4.95 28.36
C LYS A 429 -28.39 4.21 27.64
N GLY A 430 -28.73 2.98 28.06
CA GLY A 430 -29.81 2.18 27.48
C GLY A 430 -29.44 1.40 26.21
N PHE A 431 -28.18 1.46 25.78
CA PHE A 431 -27.68 0.69 24.64
C PHE A 431 -27.32 -0.73 25.10
N SER A 432 -28.29 -1.65 25.06
CA SER A 432 -28.17 -2.99 25.64
C SER A 432 -28.00 -4.13 24.63
N ARG A 433 -28.20 -3.87 23.33
CA ARG A 433 -28.17 -4.89 22.27
C ARG A 433 -26.75 -5.09 21.71
N PHE A 434 -25.76 -5.30 22.59
CA PHE A 434 -24.38 -5.53 22.17
C PHE A 434 -23.68 -6.66 22.93
N ARG A 435 -22.60 -7.16 22.30
CA ARG A 435 -21.60 -8.07 22.87
C ARG A 435 -20.21 -7.48 22.62
N LEU A 436 -19.35 -7.53 23.63
CA LEU A 436 -17.96 -7.10 23.57
C LEU A 436 -17.03 -8.32 23.57
N LEU A 437 -16.30 -8.52 22.49
CA LEU A 437 -15.37 -9.62 22.32
C LEU A 437 -13.94 -9.16 22.57
N PHE A 438 -13.23 -9.84 23.46
CA PHE A 438 -11.78 -9.72 23.62
C PHE A 438 -11.10 -10.95 23.01
N VAL A 439 -10.44 -10.77 21.86
CA VAL A 439 -9.61 -11.78 21.22
C VAL A 439 -8.14 -11.50 21.53
N GLY A 440 -7.51 -12.42 22.25
CA GLY A 440 -6.14 -12.31 22.71
C GLY A 440 -5.94 -12.87 24.11
N ALA A 441 -4.71 -12.75 24.60
CA ALA A 441 -4.31 -13.12 25.95
C ALA A 441 -3.24 -12.14 26.43
N GLY A 442 -3.07 -12.00 27.73
CA GLY A 442 -2.04 -11.14 28.29
C GLY A 442 -2.01 -11.16 29.82
N PRO A 443 -0.95 -10.62 30.42
CA PRO A 443 -0.74 -10.63 31.87
C PRO A 443 -1.82 -9.85 32.65
N ASP A 444 -2.48 -8.89 32.01
CA ASP A 444 -3.49 -8.03 32.66
C ASP A 444 -4.94 -8.54 32.42
N GLU A 445 -5.11 -9.76 31.92
CA GLU A 445 -6.44 -10.36 31.69
C GLU A 445 -7.26 -10.47 32.99
N GLU A 446 -6.62 -10.87 34.10
CA GLU A 446 -7.31 -10.99 35.40
C GLU A 446 -7.80 -9.64 35.92
N ALA A 447 -7.01 -8.58 35.71
CA ALA A 447 -7.42 -7.21 36.04
C ALA A 447 -8.62 -6.76 35.19
N LEU A 448 -8.64 -7.11 33.91
CA LEU A 448 -9.78 -6.85 33.03
C LEU A 448 -11.04 -7.62 33.46
N ARG A 449 -10.92 -8.91 33.82
CA ARG A 449 -12.03 -9.71 34.34
C ARG A 449 -12.59 -9.14 35.64
N SER A 450 -11.71 -8.75 36.55
CA SER A 450 -12.10 -8.09 37.80
C SER A 450 -12.89 -6.80 37.53
N ARG A 451 -12.40 -5.97 36.59
CA ARG A 451 -13.08 -4.73 36.21
C ARG A 451 -14.46 -4.96 35.58
N VAL A 452 -14.58 -5.98 34.72
CA VAL A 452 -15.85 -6.39 34.11
C VAL A 452 -16.86 -6.82 35.18
N ALA A 453 -16.41 -7.56 36.20
CA ALA A 453 -17.25 -7.99 37.31
C ALA A 453 -17.65 -6.83 38.25
N GLU A 454 -16.73 -5.92 38.56
CA GLU A 454 -17.03 -4.69 39.32
C GLU A 454 -18.14 -3.85 38.67
N MET A 455 -18.22 -3.89 37.34
CA MET A 455 -19.19 -3.14 36.56
C MET A 455 -20.52 -3.86 36.33
N GLY A 456 -20.61 -5.16 36.68
CA GLY A 456 -21.81 -5.96 36.47
C GLY A 456 -22.15 -6.15 34.99
N ILE A 457 -21.14 -6.29 34.11
CA ILE A 457 -21.31 -6.43 32.65
C ILE A 457 -20.83 -7.79 32.12
N GLU A 458 -20.71 -8.80 32.98
CA GLU A 458 -20.22 -10.13 32.64
C GLU A 458 -21.03 -10.80 31.53
N ASP A 459 -22.34 -10.55 31.48
CA ASP A 459 -23.24 -11.07 30.44
C ASP A 459 -23.00 -10.44 29.06
N ARG A 460 -22.27 -9.32 28.99
CA ARG A 460 -21.95 -8.59 27.76
C ARG A 460 -20.56 -8.86 27.22
N VAL A 461 -19.66 -9.43 28.01
CA VAL A 461 -18.24 -9.55 27.66
C VAL A 461 -17.85 -11.01 27.45
N LEU A 462 -17.23 -11.31 26.30
CA LEU A 462 -16.70 -12.63 25.99
C LEU A 462 -15.18 -12.56 25.80
N PHE A 463 -14.48 -13.35 26.61
CA PHE A 463 -13.04 -13.54 26.50
C PHE A 463 -12.78 -14.74 25.61
N CYS A 464 -12.34 -14.49 24.38
CA CYS A 464 -12.23 -15.50 23.32
C CYS A 464 -10.88 -16.23 23.32
N GLY A 465 -9.94 -15.79 24.17
CA GLY A 465 -8.59 -16.33 24.24
C GLY A 465 -7.76 -16.00 22.99
N ARG A 466 -6.59 -16.64 22.87
CA ARG A 466 -5.66 -16.42 21.75
C ARG A 466 -6.14 -17.19 20.51
N VAL A 467 -6.40 -16.45 19.43
CA VAL A 467 -6.63 -17.01 18.09
C VAL A 467 -5.34 -16.91 17.28
N SER A 468 -4.79 -18.07 16.88
CA SER A 468 -3.55 -18.15 16.10
C SER A 468 -3.81 -18.46 14.61
N ASP A 469 -4.93 -19.10 14.32
CA ASP A 469 -5.38 -19.36 12.96
C ASP A 469 -5.86 -18.07 12.28
N ARG A 470 -5.29 -17.76 11.11
CA ARG A 470 -5.55 -16.48 10.42
C ARG A 470 -6.95 -16.43 9.83
N ASP A 471 -7.48 -17.55 9.35
CA ASP A 471 -8.83 -17.63 8.78
C ASP A 471 -9.89 -17.43 9.87
N THR A 472 -9.71 -18.07 11.02
CA THR A 472 -10.54 -17.86 12.21
C THR A 472 -10.48 -16.40 12.68
N LEU A 473 -9.29 -15.79 12.71
CA LEU A 473 -9.17 -14.38 13.08
C LEU A 473 -9.89 -13.46 12.08
N ALA A 474 -9.84 -13.77 10.78
CA ALA A 474 -10.61 -13.07 9.75
C ALA A 474 -12.11 -13.16 10.04
N ASP A 475 -12.61 -14.35 10.40
CA ASP A 475 -14.01 -14.56 10.74
C ASP A 475 -14.46 -13.69 11.93
N PHE A 476 -13.61 -13.52 12.95
CA PHE A 476 -13.88 -12.59 14.06
C PHE A 476 -14.04 -11.14 13.58
N TYR A 477 -13.16 -10.66 12.72
CA TYR A 477 -13.27 -9.31 12.15
C TYR A 477 -14.52 -9.15 11.29
N VAL A 478 -14.81 -10.09 10.41
CA VAL A 478 -16.03 -10.09 9.57
C VAL A 478 -17.30 -10.11 10.42
N ARG A 479 -17.28 -10.81 11.56
CA ARG A 479 -18.41 -10.80 12.48
C ARG A 479 -18.52 -9.50 13.26
N ALA A 480 -17.42 -8.86 13.62
CA ALA A 480 -17.48 -7.60 14.34
C ALA A 480 -18.23 -6.53 13.52
N ASP A 481 -19.08 -5.77 14.20
CA ASP A 481 -19.73 -4.62 13.61
C ASP A 481 -18.85 -3.37 13.83
N LEU A 482 -18.11 -3.28 14.93
CA LEU A 482 -17.12 -2.22 15.17
C LEU A 482 -15.85 -2.77 15.83
N PHE A 483 -14.69 -2.41 15.30
CA PHE A 483 -13.41 -2.66 15.96
C PHE A 483 -13.08 -1.51 16.93
N VAL A 484 -12.97 -1.80 18.23
CA VAL A 484 -12.69 -0.79 19.27
C VAL A 484 -11.21 -0.79 19.63
N PHE A 485 -10.53 0.33 19.44
CA PHE A 485 -9.08 0.41 19.62
C PHE A 485 -8.63 1.73 20.29
N PRO A 486 -8.85 1.89 21.61
CA PRO A 486 -8.59 3.14 22.34
C PRO A 486 -7.14 3.28 22.86
N SER A 487 -6.14 2.70 22.18
CA SER A 487 -4.74 2.78 22.64
C SER A 487 -4.05 4.06 22.17
N PHE A 488 -3.40 4.78 23.10
CA PHE A 488 -2.45 5.85 22.77
C PHE A 488 -1.03 5.36 22.50
N TYR A 489 -0.75 4.11 22.85
CA TYR A 489 0.59 3.56 22.86
C TYR A 489 1.03 3.04 21.49
N ASP A 490 0.09 2.51 20.71
CA ASP A 490 0.41 1.92 19.40
C ASP A 490 0.86 2.95 18.37
N VAL A 491 2.00 2.65 17.75
CA VAL A 491 2.52 3.41 16.59
C VAL A 491 2.14 2.71 15.27
N ASN A 492 1.90 1.40 15.33
CA ASN A 492 1.92 0.51 14.18
C ASN A 492 0.87 -0.61 14.35
N SER A 493 -0.41 -0.24 14.30
CA SER A 493 -1.51 -1.17 14.57
C SER A 493 -1.79 -2.06 13.36
N LEU A 494 -1.15 -3.24 13.31
CA LEU A 494 -1.48 -4.28 12.31
C LEU A 494 -2.96 -4.66 12.38
N VAL A 495 -3.51 -4.77 13.59
CA VAL A 495 -4.91 -5.14 13.86
C VAL A 495 -5.92 -4.15 13.24
N GLN A 496 -5.53 -2.89 13.02
CA GLN A 496 -6.36 -1.94 12.27
C GLN A 496 -6.39 -2.27 10.77
N ILE A 497 -5.24 -2.60 10.18
CA ILE A 497 -5.14 -2.99 8.76
C ILE A 497 -5.87 -4.33 8.54
N GLU A 498 -5.80 -5.22 9.53
CA GLU A 498 -6.56 -6.47 9.57
C GLU A 498 -8.07 -6.23 9.63
N ALA A 499 -8.55 -5.35 10.53
CA ALA A 499 -9.96 -4.95 10.56
C ALA A 499 -10.42 -4.35 9.23
N ALA A 500 -9.63 -3.43 8.66
CA ALA A 500 -9.89 -2.82 7.37
C ALA A 500 -9.96 -3.85 6.23
N SER A 501 -9.14 -4.91 6.26
CA SER A 501 -9.18 -5.98 5.25
C SER A 501 -10.53 -6.70 5.18
N GLN A 502 -11.30 -6.67 6.26
CA GLN A 502 -12.63 -7.28 6.37
C GLN A 502 -13.76 -6.24 6.36
N LYS A 503 -13.47 -4.98 5.99
CA LYS A 503 -14.43 -3.86 5.99
C LYS A 503 -14.98 -3.52 7.39
N THR A 504 -14.24 -3.86 8.44
CA THR A 504 -14.60 -3.54 9.82
C THR A 504 -14.04 -2.17 10.18
N ALA A 505 -14.92 -1.18 10.36
CA ALA A 505 -14.49 0.16 10.77
C ALA A 505 -13.87 0.15 12.18
N THR A 506 -12.89 1.03 12.40
CA THR A 506 -12.20 1.15 13.70
C THR A 506 -12.58 2.44 14.42
N LEU A 507 -12.81 2.38 15.73
CA LEU A 507 -12.99 3.54 16.60
C LEU A 507 -11.76 3.78 17.48
N PHE A 508 -11.12 4.94 17.33
CA PHE A 508 -9.97 5.37 18.12
C PHE A 508 -10.32 6.46 19.13
N LEU A 509 -9.44 6.64 20.11
CA LEU A 509 -9.38 7.87 20.89
C LEU A 509 -8.73 9.00 20.11
N ASP A 510 -9.24 10.21 20.32
CA ASP A 510 -8.71 11.40 19.69
C ASP A 510 -7.28 11.70 20.18
N GLY A 511 -6.36 11.90 19.24
CA GLY A 511 -4.92 12.03 19.52
C GLY A 511 -4.14 10.72 19.64
N ALA A 512 -4.75 9.55 19.44
CA ALA A 512 -3.99 8.30 19.31
C ALA A 512 -3.01 8.35 18.12
N VAL A 513 -1.80 7.81 18.27
CA VAL A 513 -0.78 7.86 17.20
C VAL A 513 -1.28 7.13 15.94
N THR A 514 -1.94 5.98 16.10
CA THR A 514 -2.51 5.20 14.98
C THR A 514 -3.71 5.86 14.30
N ALA A 515 -4.35 6.86 14.91
CA ALA A 515 -5.47 7.58 14.32
C ALA A 515 -5.09 8.29 13.01
N ALA A 516 -3.82 8.64 12.81
CA ALA A 516 -3.33 9.28 11.58
C ALA A 516 -3.44 8.41 10.31
N MET A 517 -3.82 7.13 10.43
CA MET A 517 -4.05 6.29 9.25
C MET A 517 -5.42 6.50 8.62
N GLY A 518 -6.35 7.21 9.26
CA GLY A 518 -7.71 7.40 8.76
C GLY A 518 -8.26 8.81 8.96
N THR A 519 -9.46 9.00 8.43
CA THR A 519 -10.28 10.22 8.43
C THR A 519 -11.64 9.90 9.05
N ASP A 520 -12.03 10.69 10.06
CA ASP A 520 -13.28 10.50 10.81
C ASP A 520 -14.49 10.45 9.89
N GLY A 521 -15.34 9.44 10.06
CA GLY A 521 -16.56 9.28 9.28
C GLY A 521 -16.33 8.90 7.80
N VAL A 522 -15.09 8.64 7.39
CA VAL A 522 -14.75 8.20 6.02
C VAL A 522 -14.19 6.79 6.00
N ASP A 523 -13.20 6.48 6.84
CA ASP A 523 -12.56 5.15 6.90
C ASP A 523 -12.24 4.69 8.34
N CYS A 524 -12.44 5.56 9.34
CA CYS A 524 -12.46 5.22 10.75
C CYS A 524 -13.33 6.21 11.54
N TYR A 525 -13.35 6.06 12.87
CA TYR A 525 -14.00 7.00 13.78
C TYR A 525 -13.06 7.47 14.88
N PHE A 526 -13.31 8.69 15.36
CA PHE A 526 -12.68 9.24 16.55
C PHE A 526 -13.70 9.58 17.64
N SER A 527 -13.28 9.48 18.89
CA SER A 527 -14.07 9.87 20.06
C SER A 527 -13.22 10.61 21.09
N GLY A 528 -13.87 11.38 21.95
CA GLY A 528 -13.22 11.98 23.12
C GLY A 528 -12.64 10.95 24.11
N ASN A 529 -11.83 11.44 25.04
CA ASN A 529 -10.95 10.62 25.89
C ASN A 529 -11.59 10.11 27.19
N SER A 530 -12.92 10.19 27.32
CA SER A 530 -13.67 9.59 28.44
C SER A 530 -14.51 8.41 27.96
N SER A 531 -14.73 7.43 28.86
CA SER A 531 -15.55 6.25 28.55
C SER A 531 -16.99 6.61 28.20
N GLU A 532 -17.51 7.71 28.77
CA GLU A 532 -18.82 8.27 28.44
C GLU A 532 -18.88 8.79 27.00
N GLN A 533 -17.88 9.57 26.58
CA GLN A 533 -17.79 10.09 25.20
C GLN A 533 -17.54 8.96 24.18
N TYR A 534 -16.75 7.95 24.56
CA TYR A 534 -16.52 6.77 23.72
C TYR A 534 -17.83 6.01 23.49
N ALA A 535 -18.62 5.81 24.55
CA ALA A 535 -19.93 5.19 24.48
C ALA A 535 -20.92 6.03 23.66
N ASP A 536 -20.94 7.36 23.83
CA ASP A 536 -21.77 8.26 23.02
C ASP A 536 -21.44 8.13 21.53
N LYS A 537 -20.15 8.05 21.17
CA LYS A 537 -19.73 7.86 19.78
C LYS A 537 -20.16 6.51 19.23
N ILE A 538 -20.10 5.44 20.01
CA ILE A 538 -20.62 4.12 19.60
C ILE A 538 -22.12 4.21 19.31
N ILE A 539 -22.90 4.86 20.18
CA ILE A 539 -24.35 5.03 19.98
C ILE A 539 -24.63 5.86 18.71
N GLU A 540 -23.87 6.93 18.49
CA GLU A 540 -23.95 7.75 17.27
C GLU A 540 -23.67 6.92 16.01
N ILE A 541 -22.60 6.11 16.01
CA ILE A 541 -22.22 5.25 14.88
C ILE A 541 -23.38 4.31 14.51
N PHE A 542 -23.99 3.66 15.50
CA PHE A 542 -25.07 2.71 15.28
C PHE A 542 -26.44 3.36 15.05
N SER A 543 -26.55 4.69 15.10
CA SER A 543 -27.77 5.42 14.74
C SER A 543 -27.98 5.53 13.22
N ASP A 544 -26.91 5.40 12.42
CA ASP A 544 -26.95 5.37 10.95
C ASP A 544 -26.08 4.22 10.40
N MET A 545 -26.69 3.04 10.29
CA MET A 545 -26.03 1.85 9.76
C MET A 545 -25.56 2.00 8.32
N LYS A 546 -26.20 2.85 7.51
CA LYS A 546 -25.82 3.05 6.11
C LYS A 546 -24.55 3.86 6.02
N ALA A 547 -24.46 4.94 6.80
CA ALA A 547 -23.22 5.71 6.94
C ALA A 547 -22.10 4.80 7.50
N HIS A 548 -22.41 3.97 8.49
CA HIS A 548 -21.44 3.06 9.07
C HIS A 548 -20.86 2.03 8.09
N GLN A 549 -21.70 1.41 7.27
CA GLN A 549 -21.26 0.52 6.20
C GLN A 549 -20.36 1.24 5.19
N ALA A 550 -20.66 2.49 4.86
CA ALA A 550 -19.81 3.29 3.96
C ALA A 550 -18.43 3.55 4.56
N VAL A 551 -18.32 3.73 5.88
CA VAL A 551 -17.03 3.86 6.58
C VAL A 551 -16.25 2.55 6.55
N GLY A 552 -16.91 1.40 6.73
CA GLY A 552 -16.27 0.09 6.58
C GLY A 552 -15.69 -0.14 5.17
N GLU A 553 -16.43 0.24 4.13
CA GLU A 553 -15.94 0.22 2.75
C GLU A 553 -14.79 1.23 2.54
N GLY A 554 -14.84 2.39 3.19
CA GLY A 554 -13.73 3.35 3.21
C GLY A 554 -12.47 2.79 3.85
N ALA A 555 -12.60 2.09 4.98
CA ALA A 555 -11.48 1.40 5.65
C ALA A 555 -10.79 0.43 4.68
N PHE A 556 -11.58 -0.39 3.97
CA PHE A 556 -11.05 -1.33 2.99
C PHE A 556 -10.36 -0.64 1.80
N ARG A 557 -10.85 0.51 1.33
CA ARG A 557 -10.23 1.25 0.23
C ARG A 557 -8.96 2.00 0.63
N ASN A 558 -8.96 2.62 1.81
CA ASN A 558 -7.96 3.62 2.18
C ASN A 558 -6.87 3.07 3.12
N ILE A 559 -7.23 2.13 4.00
CA ILE A 559 -6.37 1.64 5.08
C ILE A 559 -5.81 0.25 4.76
N TYR A 560 -6.63 -0.65 4.19
CA TYR A 560 -6.19 -2.00 3.87
C TYR A 560 -5.06 -1.99 2.83
N LYS A 561 -3.96 -2.63 3.19
CA LYS A 561 -2.81 -2.87 2.31
C LYS A 561 -2.34 -4.31 2.49
N SER A 562 -2.07 -4.97 1.37
CA SER A 562 -1.48 -6.31 1.38
C SER A 562 0.05 -6.24 1.25
N TRP A 563 0.74 -7.24 1.79
CA TRP A 563 2.20 -7.32 1.69
C TRP A 563 2.71 -7.39 0.25
N ASP A 564 1.94 -7.95 -0.68
CA ASP A 564 2.33 -7.98 -2.11
C ASP A 564 2.50 -6.56 -2.68
N THR A 565 1.60 -5.65 -2.30
CA THR A 565 1.63 -4.26 -2.75
C THR A 565 2.81 -3.51 -2.12
N VAL A 566 2.97 -3.67 -0.81
CA VAL A 566 3.97 -2.92 -0.02
C VAL A 566 5.40 -3.37 -0.34
N ILE A 567 5.64 -4.67 -0.56
CA ILE A 567 6.98 -5.18 -0.90
C ILE A 567 7.51 -4.65 -2.23
N ALA A 568 6.65 -4.49 -3.25
CA ALA A 568 7.07 -3.93 -4.53
C ALA A 568 7.64 -2.52 -4.40
N GLU A 569 7.02 -1.69 -3.54
CA GLU A 569 7.50 -0.34 -3.21
C GLU A 569 8.82 -0.37 -2.44
N ILE A 570 8.91 -1.24 -1.41
CA ILE A 570 10.12 -1.38 -0.58
C ILE A 570 11.33 -1.80 -1.41
N ILE A 571 11.18 -2.77 -2.31
CA ILE A 571 12.28 -3.21 -3.18
C ILE A 571 12.73 -2.07 -4.11
N ARG A 572 11.78 -1.29 -4.64
CA ARG A 572 12.09 -0.12 -5.46
C ARG A 572 12.91 0.90 -4.66
N ASP A 573 12.52 1.15 -3.41
CA ASP A 573 13.23 2.05 -2.50
C ASP A 573 14.64 1.57 -2.16
N TYR A 574 14.82 0.28 -1.84
CA TYR A 574 16.14 -0.29 -1.59
C TYR A 574 17.05 -0.12 -2.82
N ARG A 575 16.56 -0.45 -4.01
CA ARG A 575 17.33 -0.27 -5.25
C ARG A 575 17.67 1.19 -5.53
N ARG A 576 16.75 2.11 -5.24
CA ARG A 576 17.00 3.55 -5.34
C ARG A 576 18.11 3.99 -4.38
N LEU A 577 18.05 3.56 -3.12
CA LEU A 577 19.05 3.86 -2.10
C LEU A 577 20.44 3.31 -2.45
N ILE A 578 20.52 2.05 -2.87
CA ILE A 578 21.77 1.41 -3.30
C ILE A 578 22.40 2.16 -4.47
N ARG A 579 21.60 2.52 -5.49
CA ARG A 579 22.06 3.34 -6.62
C ARG A 579 22.59 4.70 -6.17
N LYS A 580 21.83 5.40 -5.31
CA LYS A 580 22.22 6.71 -4.77
C LYS A 580 23.52 6.63 -3.97
N HIS A 581 23.72 5.56 -3.21
CA HIS A 581 24.93 5.36 -2.41
C HIS A 581 26.14 5.06 -3.29
N ARG A 582 25.99 4.21 -4.32
CA ARG A 582 27.05 3.92 -5.30
C ARG A 582 27.51 5.13 -6.11
N MET A 583 26.64 6.11 -6.35
CA MET A 583 27.00 7.37 -7.04
C MET A 583 27.75 8.37 -6.15
N LYS A 584 27.73 8.20 -4.83
CA LYS A 584 28.44 9.05 -3.86
C LYS A 584 29.84 8.56 -3.53
N MET A 585 30.13 7.28 -3.80
CA MET A 585 31.47 6.69 -3.74
C MET A 585 32.19 6.92 -5.06
#